data_AF-A0A0R0I480-F1
#
_entry.id   AF-A0A0R0I480-F1
#
_cell.length_a   1.000
_cell.length_b   1.000
_cell.length_c   1.000
_cell.angle_alpha   90.00
_cell.angle_beta   90.00
_cell.angle_gamma   90.00
#
_symmetry.space_group_name_H-M   'P 1'
#
loop_
_entity.id
_entity.type
_entity.pdbx_description
1 polymer ?
#
loop_
_entity_poly.entity_id
_entity_poly.type
_entity_poly.pdbx_seq_one_letter_code
_entity_poly.pdbx_strand_id
1 'polypeptide(L)'
;MAMAVRNTTNPEELQIAVIHEIASLQGRSPSCDLVNNTRDYANKCAPIYSLAIRGEWKETEAMIDADRRLATSAISQGRATLLHVAAEANQLHFVKELVKLLSDEDLELQDRKGNTAFCLAAASGNVRIVKVMARRNSRLPTIRRGDGLTPLHMAALQGKNKMAWHLYHDTVQTFNDADWDALFFFCLKTDIYDLALKVLREKPRVALARNENQETGLHVLARKPSSFSCR
;
A
#
# COMPACT_ATOMS: atom_id res chain seq x y z
N MET A 1 -42.97 -24.87 -4.17
CA MET A 1 -41.71 -25.45 -3.64
C MET A 1 -40.77 -24.30 -3.35
N ALA A 2 -40.62 -23.93 -2.08
CA ALA A 2 -39.59 -22.98 -1.65
C ALA A 2 -38.23 -23.67 -1.81
N MET A 3 -37.42 -23.23 -2.77
CA MET A 3 -36.01 -23.62 -2.81
C MET A 3 -35.24 -22.66 -1.93
N ALA A 4 -34.83 -23.16 -0.77
CA ALA A 4 -33.95 -22.50 0.17
C ALA A 4 -32.67 -22.05 -0.56
N VAL A 5 -32.43 -20.74 -0.54
CA VAL A 5 -31.17 -20.13 -0.96
C VAL A 5 -30.09 -20.69 -0.04
N ARG A 6 -29.24 -21.58 -0.59
CA ARG A 6 -28.05 -22.07 0.07
C ARG A 6 -27.07 -20.91 0.19
N ASN A 7 -27.12 -20.22 1.32
CA ASN A 7 -26.11 -19.26 1.72
C ASN A 7 -24.90 -20.05 2.25
N THR A 8 -24.09 -20.60 1.35
CA THR A 8 -22.81 -21.23 1.69
C THR A 8 -21.70 -20.27 1.28
N THR A 9 -21.48 -19.23 2.07
CA THR A 9 -20.22 -18.49 2.01
C THR A 9 -19.09 -19.45 2.37
N ASN A 10 -18.08 -19.54 1.51
CA ASN A 10 -16.93 -20.42 1.68
C ASN A 10 -16.21 -20.09 3.01
N PRO A 11 -15.80 -21.06 3.84
CA PRO A 11 -15.01 -20.80 5.04
C PRO A 11 -13.78 -19.90 4.81
N GLU A 12 -13.15 -20.00 3.64
CA GLU A 12 -12.04 -19.12 3.25
C GLU A 12 -12.50 -17.68 3.00
N GLU A 13 -13.66 -17.47 2.36
CA GLU A 13 -14.25 -16.12 2.18
C GLU A 13 -14.65 -15.51 3.53
N LEU A 14 -15.19 -16.34 4.43
CA LEU A 14 -15.51 -15.92 5.80
C LEU A 14 -14.24 -15.57 6.57
N GLN A 15 -13.16 -16.34 6.42
CA GLN A 15 -11.87 -16.05 7.03
C GLN A 15 -11.24 -14.77 6.45
N ILE A 16 -11.29 -14.58 5.13
CA ILE A 16 -10.82 -13.36 4.45
C ILE A 16 -11.66 -12.16 4.89
N ALA A 17 -12.99 -12.29 4.98
CA ALA A 17 -13.89 -11.22 5.43
C ALA A 17 -13.64 -10.84 6.89
N VAL A 18 -13.48 -11.82 7.77
CA VAL A 18 -13.15 -11.61 9.19
C VAL A 18 -11.77 -10.97 9.34
N ILE A 19 -10.77 -11.39 8.56
CA ILE A 19 -9.43 -10.76 8.53
C ILE A 19 -9.54 -9.31 8.03
N HIS A 20 -10.31 -9.06 6.96
CA HIS A 20 -10.56 -7.72 6.45
C HIS A 20 -11.22 -6.82 7.52
N GLU A 21 -12.20 -7.35 8.25
CA GLU A 21 -12.90 -6.61 9.30
C GLU A 21 -11.97 -6.34 10.49
N ILE A 22 -11.22 -7.33 10.98
CA ILE A 22 -10.24 -7.16 12.07
C ILE A 22 -9.10 -6.20 11.68
N ALA A 23 -8.57 -6.30 10.45
CA ALA A 23 -7.56 -5.37 9.96
C ALA A 23 -8.12 -3.95 9.82
N SER A 24 -9.39 -3.80 9.39
CA SER A 24 -10.07 -2.51 9.34
C SER A 24 -10.27 -1.90 10.73
N LEU A 25 -10.45 -2.74 11.76
CA LEU A 25 -10.59 -2.31 13.16
C LEU A 25 -9.26 -1.84 13.78
N GLN A 26 -8.11 -2.28 13.24
CA GLN A 26 -6.79 -1.85 13.71
C GLN A 26 -6.25 -0.61 12.97
N GLY A 27 -6.74 -0.33 11.75
CA GLY A 27 -6.30 0.79 10.93
C GLY A 27 -6.87 2.14 11.36
N ARG A 28 -6.02 3.11 11.69
CA ARG A 28 -6.45 4.50 11.91
C ARG A 28 -6.91 5.08 10.58
N SER A 29 -8.17 5.48 10.48
CA SER A 29 -8.72 6.06 9.25
C SER A 29 -8.92 7.56 9.40
N PRO A 30 -8.78 8.36 8.33
CA PRO A 30 -8.98 9.81 8.42
C PRO A 30 -10.45 10.18 8.62
N SER A 31 -10.69 11.36 9.20
CA SER A 31 -12.02 11.96 9.31
C SER A 31 -12.59 12.23 7.91
N CYS A 32 -13.88 11.92 7.73
CA CYS A 32 -14.61 12.12 6.48
C CYS A 32 -15.47 13.40 6.46
N ASP A 33 -15.35 14.28 7.46
CA ASP A 33 -16.26 15.42 7.63
C ASP A 33 -16.26 16.36 6.41
N LEU A 34 -15.09 16.58 5.80
CA LEU A 34 -14.94 17.45 4.64
C LEU A 34 -15.46 16.84 3.34
N VAL A 35 -15.33 15.51 3.16
CA VAL A 35 -15.78 14.82 1.94
C VAL A 35 -17.28 14.53 1.94
N ASN A 36 -17.89 14.44 3.13
CA ASN A 36 -19.32 14.22 3.29
C ASN A 36 -20.14 15.49 3.09
N ASN A 37 -19.53 16.67 3.26
CA ASN A 37 -20.18 17.95 2.98
C ASN A 37 -19.91 18.38 1.53
N THR A 38 -20.94 18.41 0.68
CA THR A 38 -20.86 18.79 -0.73
C THR A 38 -20.15 20.14 -0.94
N ARG A 39 -20.41 21.13 -0.08
CA ARG A 39 -19.83 22.47 -0.21
C ARG A 39 -18.36 22.49 0.19
N ASP A 40 -17.98 21.80 1.27
CA ASP A 40 -16.57 21.67 1.67
C ASP A 40 -15.79 20.85 0.63
N TYR A 41 -16.38 19.78 0.11
CA TYR A 41 -15.75 18.96 -0.91
C TYR A 41 -15.42 19.77 -2.17
N ALA A 42 -16.40 20.49 -2.71
CA ALA A 42 -16.22 21.28 -3.93
C ALA A 42 -15.21 22.43 -3.75
N ASN A 43 -15.23 23.11 -2.60
CA ASN A 43 -14.42 24.31 -2.37
C ASN A 43 -13.04 24.04 -1.76
N LYS A 44 -12.85 22.89 -1.09
CA LYS A 44 -11.61 22.56 -0.38
C LYS A 44 -11.00 21.26 -0.88
N CYS A 45 -11.73 20.15 -0.81
CA CYS A 45 -11.19 18.83 -1.12
C CYS A 45 -10.78 18.67 -2.60
N ALA A 46 -11.66 19.05 -3.53
CA ALA A 46 -11.36 18.92 -4.96
C ALA A 46 -10.20 19.82 -5.42
N PRO A 47 -10.12 21.11 -5.03
CA PRO A 47 -8.96 21.96 -5.34
C PRO A 47 -7.66 21.42 -4.74
N ILE A 48 -7.66 21.09 -3.45
CA ILE A 48 -6.43 20.66 -2.76
C ILE A 48 -5.94 19.29 -3.28
N TYR A 49 -6.85 18.41 -3.69
CA TYR A 49 -6.52 17.15 -4.37
C TYR A 49 -5.74 17.40 -5.67
N SER A 50 -6.21 18.34 -6.51
CA SER A 50 -5.52 18.72 -7.75
C SER A 50 -4.15 19.34 -7.48
N LEU A 51 -4.01 20.15 -6.42
CA LEU A 51 -2.73 20.72 -6.00
C LEU A 51 -1.75 19.62 -5.54
N ALA A 52 -2.22 18.65 -4.77
CA ALA A 52 -1.42 17.52 -4.31
C ALA A 52 -0.93 16.63 -5.46
N ILE A 53 -1.75 16.40 -6.51
CA ILE A 53 -1.31 15.67 -7.71
C ILE A 53 -0.20 16.42 -8.45
N ARG A 54 -0.33 17.74 -8.57
CA ARG A 54 0.63 18.59 -9.31
C ARG A 54 1.88 18.94 -8.50
N GLY A 55 1.85 18.80 -7.18
CA GLY A 55 2.97 19.11 -6.29
C GLY A 55 3.03 20.57 -5.84
N GLU A 56 1.93 21.31 -5.93
CA GLU A 56 1.86 22.75 -5.63
C GLU A 56 1.80 23.01 -4.11
N TRP A 57 2.96 22.90 -3.44
CA TRP A 57 3.04 23.02 -1.98
C TRP A 57 2.60 24.39 -1.48
N LYS A 58 3.01 25.50 -2.10
CA LYS A 58 2.75 26.85 -1.59
C LYS A 58 1.26 27.17 -1.47
N GLU A 59 0.50 26.82 -2.51
CA GLU A 59 -0.96 27.00 -2.51
C GLU A 59 -1.63 26.05 -1.51
N THR A 60 -1.13 24.81 -1.41
CA THR A 60 -1.63 23.84 -0.43
C THR A 60 -1.37 24.30 1.00
N GLU A 61 -0.18 24.81 1.30
CA GLU A 61 0.22 25.33 2.60
C GLU A 61 -0.70 26.46 3.05
N ALA A 62 -0.98 27.43 2.17
CA ALA A 62 -1.95 28.48 2.45
C ALA A 62 -3.37 27.95 2.74
N MET A 63 -3.80 26.88 2.04
CA MET A 63 -5.08 26.23 2.33
C MET A 63 -5.08 25.51 3.69
N ILE A 64 -3.97 24.85 4.05
CA ILE A 64 -3.80 24.18 5.35
C ILE A 64 -3.78 25.20 6.49
N ASP A 65 -3.11 26.34 6.31
CA ASP A 65 -3.07 27.41 7.29
C ASP A 65 -4.47 28.00 7.54
N ALA A 66 -5.32 28.06 6.50
CA ALA A 66 -6.70 28.49 6.61
C ALA A 66 -7.63 27.43 7.26
N ASP A 67 -7.41 26.14 7.01
CA ASP A 67 -8.17 25.03 7.61
C ASP A 67 -7.26 23.83 7.89
N ARG A 68 -6.69 23.79 9.11
CA ARG A 68 -5.71 22.78 9.52
C ARG A 68 -6.19 21.34 9.36
N ARG A 69 -7.51 21.10 9.36
CA ARG A 69 -8.10 19.77 9.17
C ARG A 69 -7.70 19.16 7.82
N LEU A 70 -7.44 19.98 6.80
CA LEU A 70 -7.06 19.52 5.47
C LEU A 70 -5.77 18.69 5.45
N ALA A 71 -4.88 18.87 6.45
CA ALA A 71 -3.64 18.11 6.55
C ALA A 71 -3.88 16.61 6.82
N THR A 72 -4.96 16.25 7.56
CA THR A 72 -5.19 14.90 8.08
C THR A 72 -6.54 14.29 7.67
N SER A 73 -7.52 15.11 7.27
CA SER A 73 -8.82 14.63 6.81
C SER A 73 -8.75 13.93 5.46
N ALA A 74 -9.77 13.11 5.18
CA ALA A 74 -10.01 12.59 3.85
C ALA A 74 -10.34 13.75 2.91
N ILE A 75 -9.74 13.74 1.72
CA ILE A 75 -9.97 14.70 0.64
C ILE A 75 -10.56 14.03 -0.61
N SER A 76 -10.75 12.71 -0.59
CA SER A 76 -11.39 11.96 -1.67
C SER A 76 -12.36 10.90 -1.13
N GLN A 77 -13.25 10.42 -1.99
CA GLN A 77 -14.19 9.34 -1.68
C GLN A 77 -13.51 8.00 -1.32
N GLY A 78 -12.23 7.86 -1.67
CA GLY A 78 -11.39 6.73 -1.26
C GLY A 78 -10.84 6.87 0.16
N ARG A 79 -11.28 7.85 0.95
CA ARG A 79 -10.69 8.22 2.25
C ARG A 79 -9.19 8.54 2.18
N ALA A 80 -8.71 9.01 1.02
CA ALA A 80 -7.30 9.39 0.88
C ALA A 80 -7.07 10.75 1.53
N THR A 81 -5.95 10.90 2.25
CA THR A 81 -5.46 12.19 2.75
C THR A 81 -4.54 12.87 1.72
N LEU A 82 -4.13 14.13 1.96
CA LEU A 82 -3.13 14.80 1.13
C LEU A 82 -1.84 13.98 0.96
N LEU A 83 -1.39 13.35 2.04
CA LEU A 83 -0.16 12.58 2.03
C LEU A 83 -0.28 11.34 1.12
N HIS A 84 -1.44 10.69 1.08
CA HIS A 84 -1.70 9.56 0.17
C HIS A 84 -1.55 9.99 -1.28
N VAL A 85 -2.23 11.08 -1.65
CA VAL A 85 -2.24 11.59 -3.03
C VAL A 85 -0.85 12.06 -3.44
N ALA A 86 -0.15 12.82 -2.60
CA ALA A 86 1.19 13.31 -2.90
C ALA A 86 2.23 12.18 -2.99
N ALA A 87 2.11 11.14 -2.15
CA ALA A 87 2.97 9.96 -2.18
C ALA A 87 2.79 9.12 -3.45
N GLU A 88 1.53 8.89 -3.84
CA GLU A 88 1.17 8.17 -5.07
C GLU A 88 1.59 8.96 -6.32
N ALA A 89 1.32 10.27 -6.34
CA ALA A 89 1.71 11.19 -7.41
C ALA A 89 3.22 11.52 -7.43
N ASN A 90 4.00 10.91 -6.54
CA ASN A 90 5.45 11.02 -6.53
C ASN A 90 6.01 12.44 -6.25
N GLN A 91 5.30 13.22 -5.43
CA GLN A 91 5.63 14.62 -5.17
C GLN A 91 6.60 14.79 -3.99
N LEU A 92 7.90 14.57 -4.23
CA LEU A 92 8.92 14.53 -3.16
C LEU A 92 8.98 15.80 -2.29
N HIS A 93 8.96 16.99 -2.89
CA HIS A 93 9.01 18.24 -2.13
C HIS A 93 7.75 18.40 -1.26
N PHE A 94 6.58 18.18 -1.86
CA PHE A 94 5.30 18.22 -1.17
C PHE A 94 5.27 17.27 0.03
N VAL A 95 5.69 16.02 -0.16
CA VAL A 95 5.74 15.02 0.93
C VAL A 95 6.70 15.47 2.03
N LYS A 96 7.87 16.02 1.69
CA LYS A 96 8.83 16.50 2.69
C LYS A 96 8.25 17.59 3.59
N GLU A 97 7.55 18.56 3.01
CA GLU A 97 6.97 19.65 3.78
C GLU A 97 5.76 19.16 4.58
N LEU A 98 4.85 18.40 3.95
CA LEU A 98 3.68 17.86 4.64
C LEU A 98 4.05 16.98 5.83
N VAL A 99 5.04 16.10 5.70
CA VAL A 99 5.49 15.20 6.79
C VAL A 99 6.01 15.96 8.02
N LYS A 100 6.51 17.21 7.86
CA LYS A 100 6.93 18.04 9.01
C LYS A 100 5.76 18.54 9.84
N LEU A 101 4.59 18.72 9.22
CA LEU A 101 3.38 19.24 9.87
C LEU A 101 2.58 18.16 10.61
N LEU A 102 2.85 16.88 10.29
CA LEU A 102 2.07 15.73 10.75
C LEU A 102 2.70 15.05 11.98
N SER A 103 1.83 14.50 12.83
CA SER A 103 2.23 13.57 13.89
C SER A 103 2.57 12.20 13.31
N ASP A 104 3.22 11.33 14.10
CA ASP A 104 3.54 9.98 13.65
C ASP A 104 2.27 9.16 13.39
N GLU A 105 1.22 9.35 14.21
CA GLU A 105 -0.09 8.73 14.04
C GLU A 105 -0.81 9.18 12.75
N ASP A 106 -0.63 10.45 12.35
CA ASP A 106 -1.21 10.96 11.10
C ASP A 106 -0.56 10.31 9.86
N LEU A 107 0.72 9.92 9.94
CA LEU A 107 1.41 9.19 8.87
C LEU A 107 0.91 7.74 8.73
N GLU A 108 0.32 7.18 9.79
CA GLU A 108 -0.25 5.83 9.83
C GLU A 108 -1.70 5.78 9.34
N LEU A 109 -2.30 6.92 8.97
CA LEU A 109 -3.66 6.97 8.47
C LEU A 109 -3.81 6.10 7.21
N GLN A 110 -4.92 5.37 7.15
CA GLN A 110 -5.23 4.42 6.10
C GLN A 110 -6.42 4.87 5.25
N ASP A 111 -6.29 4.71 3.94
CA ASP A 111 -7.37 4.91 2.98
C ASP A 111 -8.45 3.81 3.08
N ARG A 112 -9.48 3.86 2.23
CA ARG A 112 -10.57 2.87 2.18
C ARG A 112 -10.09 1.45 1.89
N LYS A 113 -8.92 1.32 1.29
CA LYS A 113 -8.25 0.05 0.93
C LYS A 113 -7.27 -0.38 2.03
N GLY A 114 -7.21 0.33 3.16
CA GLY A 114 -6.26 0.10 4.24
C GLY A 114 -4.83 0.57 3.92
N ASN A 115 -4.58 1.19 2.76
CA ASN A 115 -3.23 1.63 2.42
C ASN A 115 -2.85 2.81 3.31
N THR A 116 -1.66 2.80 3.88
CA THR A 116 -1.02 4.05 4.30
C THR A 116 -0.46 4.78 3.08
N ALA A 117 -0.18 6.07 3.22
CA ALA A 117 0.54 6.82 2.20
C ALA A 117 1.92 6.19 1.89
N PHE A 118 2.53 5.50 2.86
CA PHE A 118 3.78 4.78 2.66
C PHE A 118 3.61 3.58 1.71
N CYS A 119 2.50 2.84 1.81
CA CYS A 119 2.17 1.77 0.86
C CYS A 119 2.09 2.30 -0.58
N LEU A 120 1.46 3.47 -0.77
CA LEU A 120 1.35 4.11 -2.09
C LEU A 120 2.71 4.62 -2.60
N ALA A 121 3.55 5.17 -1.72
CA ALA A 121 4.93 5.55 -2.06
C ALA A 121 5.80 4.34 -2.46
N ALA A 122 5.63 3.19 -1.78
CA ALA A 122 6.32 1.97 -2.12
C ALA A 122 5.88 1.42 -3.48
N ALA A 123 4.56 1.44 -3.75
CA ALA A 123 3.99 1.08 -5.05
C ALA A 123 4.46 2.01 -6.19
N SER A 124 4.63 3.31 -5.93
CA SER A 124 5.12 4.27 -6.92
C SER A 124 6.63 4.08 -7.20
N GLY A 125 7.39 3.61 -6.22
CA GLY A 125 8.79 3.21 -6.35
C GLY A 125 9.80 4.33 -6.11
N ASN A 126 9.38 5.49 -5.60
CA ASN A 126 10.32 6.56 -5.24
C ASN A 126 10.95 6.34 -3.87
N VAL A 127 12.15 5.75 -3.89
CA VAL A 127 12.97 5.48 -2.70
C VAL A 127 13.23 6.73 -1.84
N ARG A 128 13.27 7.93 -2.44
CA ARG A 128 13.52 9.16 -1.67
C ARG A 128 12.31 9.53 -0.81
N ILE A 129 11.09 9.29 -1.28
CA ILE A 129 9.86 9.57 -0.53
C ILE A 129 9.77 8.63 0.68
N VAL A 130 9.89 7.32 0.47
CA VAL A 130 9.84 6.36 1.58
C VAL A 130 10.94 6.60 2.61
N LYS A 131 12.15 7.02 2.20
CA LYS A 131 13.22 7.38 3.14
C LYS A 131 12.86 8.58 4.01
N VAL A 132 12.21 9.61 3.45
CA VAL A 132 11.75 10.77 4.23
C VAL A 132 10.70 10.33 5.24
N MET A 133 9.73 9.52 4.81
CA MET A 133 8.64 9.06 5.67
C MET A 133 9.15 8.09 6.77
N ALA A 134 9.98 7.10 6.42
CA ALA A 134 10.53 6.12 7.37
C ALA A 134 11.48 6.74 8.41
N ARG A 135 12.20 7.82 8.04
CA ARG A 135 13.01 8.59 9.00
C ARG A 135 12.14 9.30 10.04
N ARG A 136 10.92 9.69 9.67
CA ARG A 136 9.98 10.34 10.56
C ARG A 136 9.28 9.32 11.45
N ASN A 137 8.68 8.28 10.85
CA ASN A 137 8.05 7.18 11.56
C ASN A 137 8.59 5.85 11.03
N SER A 138 9.40 5.16 11.86
CA SER A 138 10.04 3.89 11.50
C SER A 138 9.10 2.69 11.46
N ARG A 139 7.83 2.84 11.88
CA ARG A 139 6.83 1.76 11.84
C ARG A 139 6.22 1.60 10.45
N LEU A 140 6.20 2.66 9.64
CA LEU A 140 5.56 2.70 8.32
C LEU A 140 5.91 1.53 7.38
N PRO A 141 7.18 1.05 7.29
CA PRO A 141 7.54 -0.09 6.44
C PRO A 141 6.89 -1.42 6.82
N THR A 142 6.27 -1.51 8.01
CA THR A 142 5.69 -2.76 8.56
C THR A 142 4.17 -2.72 8.67
N ILE A 143 3.55 -1.54 8.47
CA ILE A 143 2.09 -1.40 8.56
C ILE A 143 1.44 -2.09 7.36
N ARG A 144 0.53 -3.01 7.65
CA ARG A 144 -0.18 -3.80 6.65
C ARG A 144 -1.43 -3.06 6.17
N ARG A 145 -1.74 -3.21 4.88
CA ARG A 145 -2.99 -2.74 4.30
C ARG A 145 -4.15 -3.69 4.63
N GLY A 146 -5.35 -3.38 4.14
CA GLY A 146 -6.57 -4.10 4.49
C GLY A 146 -6.60 -5.59 4.12
N ASP A 147 -5.83 -6.03 3.13
CA ASP A 147 -5.67 -7.46 2.77
C ASP A 147 -4.43 -8.11 3.40
N GLY A 148 -3.82 -7.47 4.39
CA GLY A 148 -2.64 -7.96 5.08
C GLY A 148 -1.30 -7.69 4.37
N LEU A 149 -1.28 -7.08 3.18
CA LEU A 149 -0.03 -6.83 2.46
C LEU A 149 0.81 -5.69 3.06
N THR A 150 2.13 -5.86 3.07
CA THR A 150 3.09 -4.84 3.51
C THR A 150 3.50 -3.91 2.36
N PRO A 151 4.14 -2.76 2.63
CA PRO A 151 4.72 -1.92 1.60
C PRO A 151 5.71 -2.65 0.68
N LEU A 152 6.47 -3.62 1.22
CA LEU A 152 7.35 -4.49 0.44
C LEU A 152 6.55 -5.34 -0.57
N HIS A 153 5.43 -5.94 -0.15
CA HIS A 153 4.53 -6.66 -1.07
C HIS A 153 4.01 -5.74 -2.17
N MET A 154 3.59 -4.51 -1.82
CA MET A 154 3.12 -3.53 -2.81
C MET A 154 4.22 -3.17 -3.81
N ALA A 155 5.45 -2.95 -3.37
CA ALA A 155 6.59 -2.69 -4.25
C ALA A 155 6.87 -3.87 -5.20
N ALA A 156 6.84 -5.10 -4.68
CA ALA A 156 7.06 -6.31 -5.47
C ALA A 156 5.94 -6.54 -6.49
N LEU A 157 4.67 -6.40 -6.08
CA LEU A 157 3.48 -6.55 -6.92
C LEU A 157 3.44 -5.53 -8.07
N GLN A 158 4.04 -4.34 -7.86
CA GLN A 158 4.15 -3.28 -8.87
C GLN A 158 5.47 -3.31 -9.66
N GLY A 159 6.30 -4.36 -9.49
CA GLY A 159 7.56 -4.51 -10.22
C GLY A 159 8.64 -3.50 -9.84
N LYS A 160 8.55 -2.86 -8.68
CA LYS A 160 9.49 -1.81 -8.24
C LYS A 160 10.74 -2.42 -7.61
N ASN A 161 11.56 -3.11 -8.41
CA ASN A 161 12.75 -3.87 -7.99
C ASN A 161 13.64 -3.11 -6.97
N LYS A 162 14.08 -1.88 -7.29
CA LYS A 162 14.93 -1.07 -6.39
C LYS A 162 14.25 -0.73 -5.06
N MET A 163 12.93 -0.50 -5.07
CA MET A 163 12.15 -0.22 -3.87
C MET A 163 11.99 -1.48 -3.01
N ALA A 164 11.69 -2.62 -3.64
CA ALA A 164 11.54 -3.89 -2.95
C ALA A 164 12.82 -4.26 -2.20
N TRP A 165 13.99 -4.14 -2.85
CA TRP A 165 15.28 -4.32 -2.16
C TRP A 165 15.51 -3.33 -1.03
N HIS A 166 15.11 -2.08 -1.20
CA HIS A 166 15.27 -1.07 -0.15
C HIS A 166 14.47 -1.42 1.12
N LEU A 167 13.23 -1.90 0.95
CA LEU A 167 12.33 -2.24 2.05
C LEU A 167 12.59 -3.64 2.64
N TYR A 168 13.30 -4.50 1.91
CA TYR A 168 13.48 -5.90 2.26
C TYR A 168 13.92 -6.10 3.71
N HIS A 169 15.05 -5.54 4.12
CA HIS A 169 15.62 -5.75 5.46
C HIS A 169 14.78 -5.15 6.60
N ASP A 170 14.02 -4.10 6.31
CA ASP A 170 13.18 -3.39 7.28
C ASP A 170 11.86 -4.13 7.54
N THR A 171 11.37 -4.90 6.55
CA THR A 171 10.04 -5.52 6.60
C THR A 171 10.10 -7.03 6.92
N VAL A 172 11.05 -7.80 6.38
CA VAL A 172 11.03 -9.28 6.44
C VAL A 172 11.15 -9.88 7.84
N GLN A 173 11.61 -9.10 8.82
CA GLN A 173 11.66 -9.54 10.22
C GLN A 173 10.26 -9.79 10.81
N THR A 174 9.23 -9.22 10.19
CA THR A 174 7.81 -9.36 10.60
C THR A 174 7.05 -10.43 9.82
N PHE A 175 7.74 -11.17 8.93
CA PHE A 175 7.08 -12.08 8.00
C PHE A 175 6.76 -13.43 8.63
N ASN A 176 5.53 -13.90 8.36
CA ASN A 176 5.12 -15.29 8.52
C ASN A 176 5.28 -16.07 7.20
N ASP A 177 4.95 -17.36 7.19
CA ASP A 177 5.07 -18.21 6.00
C ASP A 177 4.24 -17.69 4.81
N ALA A 178 3.03 -17.19 5.03
CA ALA A 178 2.17 -16.65 3.97
C ALA A 178 2.75 -15.36 3.34
N ASP A 179 3.45 -14.54 4.13
CA ASP A 179 4.14 -13.34 3.62
C ASP A 179 5.30 -13.71 2.69
N TRP A 180 6.07 -14.73 3.07
CA TRP A 180 7.15 -15.24 2.23
C TRP A 180 6.62 -15.80 0.92
N ASP A 181 5.54 -16.57 0.98
CA ASP A 181 4.87 -17.13 -0.20
C ASP A 181 4.35 -16.00 -1.11
N ALA A 182 3.65 -15.02 -0.55
CA ALA A 182 3.14 -13.87 -1.29
C ALA A 182 4.27 -13.08 -1.96
N LEU A 183 5.33 -12.71 -1.21
CA LEU A 183 6.48 -12.00 -1.76
C LEU A 183 7.15 -12.79 -2.89
N PHE A 184 7.34 -14.10 -2.71
CA PHE A 184 7.93 -14.97 -3.72
C PHE A 184 7.12 -14.95 -5.01
N PHE A 185 5.80 -15.19 -4.94
CA PHE A 185 4.93 -15.19 -6.11
C PHE A 185 4.80 -13.81 -6.77
N PHE A 186 4.77 -12.72 -6.00
CA PHE A 186 4.80 -11.38 -6.57
C PHE A 186 6.07 -11.12 -7.35
N CYS A 187 7.23 -11.53 -6.83
CA CYS A 187 8.51 -11.40 -7.54
C CYS A 187 8.53 -12.20 -8.85
N LEU A 188 8.00 -13.42 -8.88
CA LEU A 188 7.90 -14.20 -10.11
C LEU A 188 6.96 -13.55 -11.13
N LYS A 189 5.80 -13.06 -10.67
CA LYS A 189 4.80 -12.39 -11.52
C LYS A 189 5.38 -11.15 -12.19
N THR A 190 6.20 -10.38 -11.46
CA THR A 190 6.76 -9.10 -11.91
C THR A 190 8.22 -9.14 -12.36
N ASP A 191 8.77 -10.35 -12.57
CA ASP A 191 10.13 -10.57 -13.10
C ASP A 191 11.27 -10.03 -12.20
N ILE A 192 11.05 -9.96 -10.87
CA ILE A 192 12.07 -9.59 -9.88
C ILE A 192 12.81 -10.84 -9.40
N TYR A 193 13.54 -11.48 -10.32
CA TYR A 193 14.16 -12.79 -10.07
C TYR A 193 15.26 -12.76 -9.01
N ASP A 194 16.06 -11.70 -8.94
CA ASP A 194 17.12 -11.60 -7.92
C ASP A 194 16.55 -11.63 -6.50
N LEU A 195 15.44 -10.93 -6.28
CA LEU A 195 14.76 -10.93 -5.00
C LEU A 195 14.03 -12.26 -4.75
N ALA A 196 13.39 -12.84 -5.78
CA ALA A 196 12.80 -14.18 -5.68
C ALA A 196 13.84 -15.23 -5.27
N LEU A 197 15.04 -15.18 -5.85
CA LEU A 197 16.17 -16.07 -5.51
C LEU A 197 16.67 -15.82 -4.09
N LYS A 198 16.75 -14.56 -3.66
CA LYS A 198 17.09 -14.21 -2.27
C LYS A 198 16.08 -14.79 -1.28
N VAL A 199 14.78 -14.62 -1.54
CA VAL A 199 13.69 -15.21 -0.77
C VAL A 199 13.82 -16.73 -0.71
N LEU A 200 14.01 -17.39 -1.86
CA LEU A 200 14.14 -18.84 -1.95
C LEU A 200 15.34 -19.38 -1.16
N ARG A 201 16.47 -18.66 -1.13
CA ARG A 201 17.65 -19.05 -0.35
C ARG A 201 17.40 -18.96 1.15
N GLU A 202 16.65 -17.96 1.62
CA GLU A 202 16.33 -17.80 3.04
C GLU A 202 15.19 -18.71 3.50
N LYS A 203 14.22 -18.98 2.61
CA LYS A 203 13.04 -19.79 2.87
C LYS A 203 12.83 -20.81 1.75
N PRO A 204 13.60 -21.91 1.70
CA PRO A 204 13.47 -22.93 0.65
C PRO A 204 12.05 -23.51 0.50
N ARG A 205 11.24 -23.49 1.57
CA ARG A 205 9.85 -23.95 1.58
C ARG A 205 8.98 -23.26 0.53
N VAL A 206 9.25 -21.99 0.19
CA VAL A 206 8.46 -21.24 -0.81
C VAL A 206 8.50 -21.89 -2.21
N ALA A 207 9.50 -22.73 -2.49
CA ALA A 207 9.58 -23.49 -3.74
C ALA A 207 8.37 -24.42 -3.96
N LEU A 208 7.80 -24.92 -2.86
CA LEU A 208 6.68 -25.86 -2.84
C LEU A 208 5.34 -25.19 -2.51
N ALA A 209 5.36 -23.89 -2.18
CA ALA A 209 4.15 -23.12 -1.92
C ALA A 209 3.25 -23.11 -3.16
N ARG A 210 1.95 -22.92 -2.93
CA ARG A 210 0.94 -22.80 -3.99
C ARG A 210 0.23 -21.46 -3.85
N ASN A 211 0.11 -20.75 -4.96
CA ASN A 211 -0.67 -19.51 -5.01
C ASN A 211 -2.19 -19.82 -5.05
N GLU A 212 -3.00 -18.77 -5.18
CA GLU A 212 -4.47 -18.84 -5.30
C GLU A 212 -4.96 -19.73 -6.45
N ASN A 213 -4.15 -19.91 -7.51
CA ASN A 213 -4.44 -20.80 -8.64
C ASN A 213 -3.92 -22.24 -8.43
N GLN A 214 -3.51 -22.60 -7.22
CA GLN A 214 -2.86 -23.88 -6.89
C GLN A 214 -1.51 -24.11 -7.61
N GLU A 215 -0.82 -23.05 -8.01
CA GLU A 215 0.41 -23.15 -8.79
C GLU A 215 1.64 -23.00 -7.93
N THR A 216 2.63 -23.86 -8.14
CA THR A 216 3.98 -23.65 -7.60
C THR A 216 4.76 -22.61 -8.40
N GLY A 217 5.88 -22.14 -7.86
CA GLY A 217 6.76 -21.21 -8.59
C GLY A 217 7.16 -21.73 -9.97
N LEU A 218 7.35 -23.04 -10.14
CA LEU A 218 7.69 -23.65 -11.43
C LEU A 218 6.56 -23.51 -12.46
N HIS A 219 5.30 -23.66 -12.05
CA HIS A 219 4.15 -23.46 -12.95
C HIS A 219 4.08 -22.01 -13.44
N VAL A 220 4.31 -21.04 -12.54
CA VAL A 220 4.31 -19.62 -12.87
C VAL A 220 5.42 -19.31 -13.88
N LEU A 221 6.64 -19.80 -13.63
CA LEU A 221 7.78 -19.61 -14.53
C LEU A 221 7.57 -20.25 -15.91
N ALA A 222 6.97 -21.45 -15.97
CA ALA A 222 6.72 -22.16 -17.23
C ALA A 222 5.81 -21.40 -18.21
N ARG A 223 4.94 -20.50 -17.70
CA ARG A 223 4.10 -19.64 -18.56
C ARG A 223 4.81 -18.39 -19.08
N LYS A 224 6.06 -18.16 -18.68
CA LYS A 224 6.84 -16.96 -19.06
C LYS A 224 8.07 -17.32 -19.92
N PRO A 225 7.89 -17.90 -21.12
CA PRO A 225 9.02 -18.28 -21.97
C PRO A 225 9.85 -17.07 -22.42
N SER A 226 9.21 -15.90 -22.62
CA SER A 226 9.88 -14.65 -22.97
C SER A 226 10.81 -14.11 -21.87
N SER A 227 10.62 -14.53 -20.61
CA SER A 227 11.54 -14.16 -19.52
C SER A 227 12.88 -14.91 -19.59
N PHE A 228 12.96 -15.98 -20.40
CA PHE A 228 14.14 -16.84 -20.56
C PHE A 228 14.72 -16.85 -21.97
N SER A 229 14.11 -16.16 -22.93
CA SER A 229 14.70 -16.00 -24.26
C SER A 229 15.99 -15.19 -24.12
N CYS A 230 17.15 -15.83 -24.34
CA CYS A 230 18.45 -15.18 -24.37
C CYS A 230 18.40 -13.98 -25.33
N ARG A 231 18.85 -12.82 -24.85
CA ARG A 231 19.34 -11.75 -25.73
C ARG A 231 20.77 -12.06 -26.11
#